data_AF-A0A2Z5AE61-F1
#
_entry.id   AF-A0A2Z5AE61-F1
#
_cell.length_a   1.000
_cell.length_b   1.000
_cell.length_c   1.000
_cell.angle_alpha   90.00
_cell.angle_beta   90.00
_cell.angle_gamma   90.00
#
_symmetry.space_group_name_H-M   'P 1'
#
loop_
_entity.id
_entity.type
_entity.pdbx_description
1 polymer ?
#
loop_
_entity_poly.entity_id
_entity_poly.type
_entity_poly.pdbx_seq_one_letter_code
_entity_poly.pdbx_strand_id
1 'polypeptide(L)'
;SRILTDRFVPVIRAWDMTPGSQTLGQVLTITSAPAAAEPPPPAAPEPLRPPAGRFDPGRIVMTAAVSERVERGELNPVTYLRRHLQGDWGELDHEDKHSNDQALRLGNRLFSNYETPMSDEPRLWIITEADRSVTTLLLPSDY
;
A
#
# COMPACT_ATOMS: atom_id res chain seq x y z
N SER A 1 45.48 6.03 25.39
CA SER A 1 44.10 6.42 25.04
C SER A 1 43.47 5.30 24.23
N ARG A 2 42.56 4.49 24.81
CA ARG A 2 41.85 3.41 24.11
C ARG A 2 40.59 4.01 23.49
N ILE A 3 40.49 3.99 22.17
CA ILE A 3 39.28 4.43 21.46
C ILE A 3 38.24 3.33 21.64
N LEU A 4 37.14 3.66 22.32
CA LEU A 4 35.98 2.79 22.48
C LEU A 4 35.21 2.84 21.15
N THR A 5 35.35 1.83 20.30
CA THR A 5 34.46 1.67 19.14
C THR A 5 33.09 1.25 19.65
N ASP A 6 32.23 2.23 19.87
CA ASP A 6 30.81 2.02 20.10
C ASP A 6 30.22 1.40 18.82
N ARG A 7 29.68 0.17 18.92
CA ARG A 7 29.06 -0.51 17.80
C ARG A 7 27.62 -0.02 17.66
N PHE A 8 27.44 1.04 16.87
CA PHE A 8 26.12 1.45 16.44
C PHE A 8 25.50 0.36 15.55
N VAL A 9 24.41 -0.27 16.01
CA VAL A 9 23.58 -1.17 15.20
C VAL A 9 22.29 -0.42 14.86
N PRO A 10 22.14 0.15 13.65
CA PRO A 10 20.90 0.82 13.28
C PRO A 10 19.76 -0.19 13.22
N VAL A 11 18.74 0.03 14.06
CA VAL A 11 17.47 -0.69 14.01
C VAL A 11 16.60 0.02 12.98
N ILE A 12 16.63 -0.44 11.73
CA ILE A 12 15.82 0.16 10.66
C ILE A 12 14.44 -0.49 10.69
N ARG A 13 13.41 0.32 10.94
CA ARG A 13 12.01 -0.10 10.82
C ARG A 13 11.56 0.14 9.38
N ALA A 14 11.16 -0.91 8.69
CA ALA A 14 10.67 -0.85 7.32
C ALA A 14 9.26 -1.42 7.24
N TRP A 15 8.37 -0.74 6.51
CA TRP A 15 7.07 -1.28 6.17
C TRP A 15 7.24 -2.34 5.08
N ASP A 16 6.76 -3.55 5.33
CA ASP A 16 6.78 -4.59 4.32
C ASP A 16 5.64 -4.36 3.32
N MET A 17 6.03 -4.05 2.09
CA MET A 17 5.11 -3.84 0.97
C MET A 17 5.25 -4.94 -0.09
N THR A 18 5.96 -6.03 0.23
CA THR A 18 6.28 -7.09 -0.73
C THR A 18 5.02 -7.89 -1.07
N PRO A 19 4.59 -7.95 -2.34
CA PRO A 19 3.43 -8.73 -2.74
C PRO A 19 3.61 -10.22 -2.43
N GLY A 20 2.66 -10.81 -1.70
CA GLY A 20 2.71 -12.22 -1.28
C GLY A 20 3.56 -12.49 -0.04
N SER A 21 4.15 -11.47 0.58
CA SER A 21 4.80 -11.63 1.88
C SER A 21 3.78 -11.96 2.98
N GLN A 22 4.15 -12.86 3.88
CA GLN A 22 3.36 -13.17 5.08
C GLN A 22 3.22 -11.97 6.02
N THR A 23 4.13 -11.00 5.91
CA THR A 23 4.18 -9.79 6.74
C THR A 23 3.76 -8.53 5.98
N LEU A 24 3.14 -8.66 4.80
CA LEU A 24 2.64 -7.53 4.02
C LEU A 24 1.76 -6.59 4.89
N GLY A 25 2.17 -5.32 4.97
CA GLY A 25 1.52 -4.30 5.81
C GLY A 25 1.97 -4.29 7.27
N GLN A 26 3.04 -4.98 7.63
CA GLN A 26 3.64 -4.95 8.97
C GLN A 26 4.95 -4.15 8.98
N VAL A 27 5.30 -3.62 10.15
CA VAL A 27 6.58 -2.95 10.39
C VAL A 27 7.62 -4.00 10.78
N LEU A 28 8.56 -4.27 9.88
CA LEU A 28 9.69 -5.15 10.10
C LEU A 28 10.89 -4.39 10.65
N THR A 29 11.68 -5.07 11.47
CA THR A 29 12.98 -4.55 11.91
C THR A 29 14.08 -5.21 11.08
N ILE A 30 14.69 -4.44 10.19
CA ILE A 30 15.84 -4.90 9.39
C ILE A 30 17.08 -4.77 10.29
N THR A 31 17.63 -5.91 10.69
CA THR A 31 18.96 -5.98 11.32
C THR A 31 19.94 -6.61 10.33
N SER A 32 21.14 -6.05 10.19
CA SER A 32 22.17 -6.58 9.30
C SER A 32 22.89 -7.79 9.91
N ALA A 33 22.21 -8.94 9.95
CA ALA A 33 22.88 -10.22 10.16
C ALA A 33 22.98 -10.98 8.83
N PRO A 34 24.12 -11.60 8.50
CA PRO A 34 24.22 -12.39 7.28
C PRO A 34 23.45 -13.70 7.50
N ALA A 35 22.35 -13.88 6.78
CA ALA A 35 21.70 -15.17 6.65
C ALA A 35 22.61 -16.09 5.83
N ALA A 36 23.21 -17.10 6.48
CA ALA A 36 23.82 -18.21 5.78
C ALA A 36 22.73 -18.92 4.95
N ALA A 37 22.98 -19.08 3.65
CA ALA A 37 22.03 -19.69 2.73
C ALA A 37 21.86 -21.18 3.05
N GLU A 38 20.71 -21.51 3.63
CA GLU A 38 20.22 -22.87 3.77
C GLU A 38 19.60 -23.32 2.43
N PRO A 39 19.83 -24.57 1.95
CA PRO A 39 19.22 -25.06 0.72
C PRO A 39 17.68 -25.06 0.87
N PRO A 40 16.93 -24.75 -0.21
CA PRO A 40 15.49 -24.58 -0.11
C PRO A 40 14.82 -25.89 0.33
N PRO A 41 13.97 -25.87 1.38
CA PRO A 41 13.21 -27.05 1.77
C PRO A 41 12.25 -27.46 0.63
N PRO A 42 11.89 -28.75 0.51
CA PRO A 42 10.94 -29.22 -0.48
C PRO A 42 9.64 -28.44 -0.35
N ALA A 43 9.13 -27.95 -1.50
CA ALA A 43 8.07 -26.96 -1.61
C ALA A 43 6.98 -27.14 -0.55
N ALA A 44 7.01 -26.28 0.47
CA ALA A 44 5.88 -26.09 1.36
C ALA A 44 4.64 -25.71 0.50
N PRO A 45 3.41 -26.06 0.91
CA PRO A 45 2.22 -25.57 0.23
C PRO A 45 2.36 -24.05 0.10
N GLU A 46 2.28 -23.54 -1.14
CA GLU A 46 2.41 -22.10 -1.41
C GLU A 46 1.54 -21.34 -0.40
N PRO A 47 2.07 -20.35 0.33
CA PRO A 47 1.24 -19.54 1.20
C PRO A 47 0.10 -19.01 0.36
N LEU A 48 -1.14 -19.29 0.78
CA LEU A 48 -2.37 -18.90 0.09
C LEU A 48 -2.24 -17.43 -0.32
N ARG A 49 -1.91 -17.17 -1.59
CA ARG A 49 -1.81 -15.80 -2.10
C ARG A 49 -3.19 -15.19 -1.88
N PRO A 50 -3.33 -14.09 -1.12
CA PRO A 50 -4.61 -13.37 -1.12
C PRO A 50 -4.95 -13.05 -2.57
N PRO A 51 -6.24 -13.17 -2.97
CA PRO A 51 -6.61 -13.05 -4.37
C PRO A 51 -6.00 -11.78 -4.98
N ALA A 52 -5.24 -11.96 -6.05
CA ALA A 52 -4.59 -10.85 -6.76
C ALA A 52 -5.67 -9.83 -7.15
N GLY A 53 -5.42 -8.54 -6.89
CA GLY A 53 -6.32 -7.47 -7.29
C GLY A 53 -6.59 -7.50 -8.81
N ARG A 54 -7.63 -6.80 -9.25
CA ARG A 54 -8.03 -6.70 -10.67
C ARG A 54 -6.95 -6.10 -11.58
N PHE A 55 -5.94 -5.44 -11.01
CA PHE A 55 -4.82 -4.81 -11.70
C PHE A 55 -3.59 -4.71 -10.77
N ASP A 56 -2.41 -4.48 -11.35
CA ASP A 56 -1.18 -4.17 -10.61
C ASP A 56 -1.22 -2.70 -10.13
N PRO A 57 -1.04 -2.42 -8.83
CA PRO A 57 -0.96 -1.04 -8.34
C PRO A 57 0.33 -0.31 -8.70
N GLY A 58 1.38 -1.02 -9.14
CA GLY A 58 2.71 -0.46 -9.24
C GLY A 58 3.21 0.02 -7.87
N ARG A 59 3.86 1.18 -7.83
CA ARG A 59 4.35 1.77 -6.58
C ARG A 59 3.21 2.45 -5.82
N ILE A 60 3.02 2.06 -4.56
CA ILE A 60 2.00 2.67 -3.69
C ILE A 60 2.65 3.78 -2.87
N VAL A 61 2.07 4.97 -2.92
CA VAL A 61 2.49 6.15 -2.16
C VAL A 61 1.28 6.81 -1.51
N MET A 62 1.52 7.67 -0.52
CA MET A 62 0.49 8.51 0.09
C MET A 62 1.01 9.91 0.37
N THR A 63 0.12 10.90 0.40
CA THR A 63 0.48 12.27 0.78
C THR A 63 0.86 12.35 2.25
N ALA A 64 1.56 13.42 2.63
CA ALA A 64 1.93 13.66 4.03
C ALA A 64 0.69 13.75 4.93
N ALA A 65 -0.37 14.42 4.47
CA ALA A 65 -1.62 14.54 5.23
C ALA A 65 -2.27 13.18 5.48
N VAL A 66 -2.32 12.28 4.48
CA VAL A 66 -2.79 10.91 4.67
C VAL A 66 -1.88 10.17 5.66
N SER A 67 -0.55 10.28 5.52
CA SER A 67 0.40 9.62 6.43
C SER A 67 0.18 10.02 7.90
N GLU A 68 -0.03 11.32 8.18
CA GLU A 68 -0.29 11.80 9.54
C GLU A 68 -1.57 11.19 10.15
N ARG A 69 -2.64 11.03 9.35
CA ARG A 69 -3.89 10.39 9.80
C ARG A 69 -3.68 8.93 10.17
N VAL A 70 -2.86 8.23 9.39
CA VAL A 70 -2.51 6.83 9.65
C VAL A 70 -1.68 6.72 10.93
N GLU A 71 -0.71 7.60 11.12
CA GLU A 71 0.13 7.64 12.33
C GLU A 71 -0.67 7.96 13.59
N ARG A 72 -1.71 8.79 13.50
CA ARG A 72 -2.65 9.09 14.60
C ARG A 72 -3.67 7.99 14.84
N GLY A 73 -3.74 6.96 13.98
CA GLY A 73 -4.73 5.89 14.06
C GLY A 73 -6.14 6.30 13.65
N GLU A 74 -6.29 7.46 13.00
CA GLU A 74 -7.57 7.99 12.52
C GLU A 74 -8.02 7.33 11.21
N LEU A 75 -7.06 6.79 10.45
CA LEU A 75 -7.29 6.18 9.14
C LEU A 75 -6.54 4.86 9.00
N ASN A 76 -7.24 3.81 8.56
CA ASN A 76 -6.61 2.58 8.10
C ASN A 76 -6.58 2.55 6.56
N PRO A 77 -5.42 2.82 5.93
CA PRO A 77 -5.34 2.99 4.47
C PRO A 77 -5.46 1.64 3.74
N VAL A 78 -5.11 0.53 4.39
CA VAL A 78 -5.11 -0.82 3.79
C VAL A 78 -6.53 -1.24 3.41
N THR A 79 -7.53 -0.87 4.21
CA THR A 79 -8.94 -1.17 3.93
C THR A 79 -9.38 -0.59 2.60
N TYR A 80 -9.08 0.69 2.36
CA TYR A 80 -9.49 1.41 1.15
C TYR A 80 -8.66 1.02 -0.07
N LEU A 81 -7.36 0.82 0.11
CA LEU A 81 -6.50 0.30 -0.94
C LEU A 81 -6.98 -1.06 -1.42
N ARG A 82 -7.33 -1.99 -0.52
CA ARG A 82 -7.85 -3.30 -0.91
C ARG A 82 -9.15 -3.18 -1.74
N ARG A 83 -10.05 -2.28 -1.35
CA ARG A 83 -11.29 -2.00 -2.11
C ARG A 83 -10.95 -1.52 -3.53
N HIS A 84 -10.03 -0.57 -3.66
CA HIS A 84 -9.59 -0.03 -4.93
C HIS A 84 -9.03 -1.12 -5.85
N LEU A 85 -8.14 -1.97 -5.32
CA LEU A 85 -7.55 -3.07 -6.09
C LEU A 85 -8.57 -4.13 -6.50
N GLN A 86 -9.67 -4.28 -5.77
CA GLN A 86 -10.77 -5.17 -6.15
C GLN A 86 -11.80 -4.51 -7.08
N GLY A 87 -11.57 -3.26 -7.46
CA GLY A 87 -12.49 -2.49 -8.30
C GLY A 87 -13.79 -2.10 -7.59
N ASP A 88 -13.77 -2.05 -6.25
CA ASP A 88 -14.76 -1.32 -5.49
C ASP A 88 -14.36 0.14 -5.49
N TRP A 89 -15.00 0.93 -6.35
CA TRP A 89 -14.66 2.33 -6.57
C TRP A 89 -15.24 3.31 -5.52
N GLY A 90 -15.93 2.78 -4.50
CA GLY A 90 -16.49 3.56 -3.40
C GLY A 90 -17.66 4.45 -3.81
N GLU A 91 -17.68 5.68 -3.31
CA GLU A 91 -18.74 6.67 -3.45
C GLU A 91 -18.57 7.51 -4.73
N LEU A 92 -18.39 6.80 -5.85
CA LEU A 92 -18.54 7.35 -7.19
C LEU A 92 -19.94 7.04 -7.72
N ASP A 93 -20.41 7.86 -8.66
CA ASP A 93 -21.66 7.58 -9.37
C ASP A 93 -21.50 6.42 -10.37
N HIS A 94 -22.59 6.04 -11.03
CA HIS A 94 -22.59 4.92 -11.97
C HIS A 94 -21.72 5.16 -13.21
N GLU A 95 -21.63 6.41 -13.69
CA GLU A 95 -20.90 6.75 -14.90
C GLU A 95 -19.39 6.72 -14.65
N ASP A 96 -18.94 7.25 -13.52
CA ASP A 96 -17.54 7.20 -13.09
C ASP A 96 -17.09 5.78 -12.78
N LYS A 97 -17.95 4.98 -12.13
CA LYS A 97 -17.70 3.54 -11.90
C LYS A 97 -17.54 2.80 -13.22
N HIS A 98 -18.41 3.08 -14.19
CA HIS A 98 -18.32 2.48 -15.52
C HIS A 98 -17.04 2.91 -16.25
N SER A 99 -16.65 4.17 -16.12
CA SER A 99 -15.42 4.71 -16.70
C SER A 99 -14.18 4.00 -16.14
N ASN A 100 -14.12 3.69 -14.84
CA ASN A 100 -13.06 2.88 -14.27
C ASN A 100 -13.04 1.44 -14.83
N ASP A 101 -14.21 0.81 -14.97
CA ASP A 101 -14.28 -0.54 -15.55
C ASP A 101 -13.82 -0.59 -17.01
N GLN A 102 -14.08 0.46 -17.77
CA GLN A 102 -13.52 0.63 -19.11
C GLN A 102 -12.00 0.90 -19.07
N ALA A 103 -11.56 1.76 -18.14
CA ALA A 103 -10.16 2.13 -17.96
C ALA A 103 -9.26 0.93 -17.61
N LEU A 104 -9.80 -0.09 -16.94
CA LEU A 104 -9.10 -1.37 -16.71
C LEU A 104 -8.73 -2.10 -18.02
N ARG A 105 -9.50 -1.90 -19.10
CA ARG A 105 -9.26 -2.53 -20.41
C ARG A 105 -8.52 -1.62 -21.37
N LEU A 106 -8.80 -0.31 -21.30
CA LEU A 106 -8.32 0.68 -22.26
C LEU A 106 -7.02 1.37 -21.82
N GLY A 107 -6.59 1.17 -20.56
CA GLY A 107 -5.34 1.75 -20.05
C GLY A 107 -5.46 3.22 -19.64
N ASN A 108 -6.63 3.66 -19.15
CA ASN A 108 -6.80 5.00 -18.57
C ASN A 108 -6.53 4.97 -17.05
N ARG A 109 -6.33 6.16 -16.47
CA ARG A 109 -6.21 6.34 -15.01
C ARG A 109 -7.45 5.80 -14.29
N LEU A 110 -7.24 5.25 -13.10
CA LEU A 110 -8.31 4.79 -12.21
C LEU A 110 -8.45 5.76 -11.05
N PHE A 111 -9.69 5.94 -10.58
CA PHE A 111 -10.00 6.80 -9.46
C PHE A 111 -10.97 6.12 -8.49
N SER A 112 -10.83 6.35 -7.19
CA SER A 112 -11.81 5.94 -6.20
C SER A 112 -11.95 7.00 -5.14
N ASN A 113 -13.18 7.13 -4.66
CA ASN A 113 -13.57 8.05 -3.61
C ASN A 113 -14.18 7.24 -2.46
N TYR A 114 -13.66 7.37 -1.25
CA TYR A 114 -14.19 6.67 -0.10
C TYR A 114 -14.55 7.64 1.02
N GLU A 115 -15.69 7.41 1.64
CA GLU A 115 -16.00 8.01 2.92
C GLU A 115 -15.19 7.32 4.05
N THR A 116 -14.76 8.14 5.00
CA THR A 116 -13.87 7.75 6.09
C THR A 116 -14.42 8.31 7.41
N PRO A 117 -14.00 7.75 8.57
CA PRO A 117 -14.42 8.26 9.86
C PRO A 117 -13.76 9.59 10.27
N MET A 118 -12.91 10.18 9.41
CA MET A 118 -12.26 11.47 9.67
C MET A 118 -13.32 12.58 9.72
N SER A 119 -13.32 13.40 10.78
CA SER A 119 -14.40 14.37 11.02
C SER A 119 -14.32 15.64 10.18
N ASP A 120 -13.11 16.09 9.87
CA ASP A 120 -12.82 17.35 9.18
C ASP A 120 -12.65 17.18 7.67
N GLU A 121 -12.04 16.06 7.25
CA GLU A 121 -11.92 15.70 5.85
C GLU A 121 -12.35 14.24 5.64
N PRO A 122 -13.66 13.95 5.56
CA PRO A 122 -14.21 12.59 5.62
C PRO A 122 -13.99 11.80 4.33
N ARG A 123 -13.09 12.23 3.43
CA ARG A 123 -12.89 11.58 2.13
C ARG A 123 -11.45 11.19 1.93
N LEU A 124 -11.26 9.99 1.39
CA LEU A 124 -9.99 9.51 0.88
C LEU A 124 -10.11 9.25 -0.61
N TRP A 125 -9.20 9.81 -1.38
CA TRP A 125 -9.04 9.53 -2.80
C TRP A 125 -7.92 8.53 -3.02
N ILE A 126 -8.14 7.59 -3.93
CA ILE A 126 -7.11 6.68 -4.41
C ILE A 126 -7.07 6.76 -5.93
N ILE A 127 -5.90 7.06 -6.46
CA ILE A 127 -5.67 7.24 -7.89
C ILE A 127 -4.60 6.26 -8.33
N THR A 128 -4.84 5.50 -9.40
CA THR A 128 -3.81 4.70 -10.06
C THR A 128 -3.56 5.25 -11.46
N GLU A 129 -2.30 5.54 -11.78
CA GLU A 129 -1.92 6.10 -13.08
C GLU A 129 -2.28 5.19 -14.26
N ALA A 130 -2.43 5.80 -15.43
CA ALA A 130 -2.84 5.12 -16.66
C ALA A 130 -1.93 3.93 -17.01
N ASP A 131 -0.62 4.10 -16.82
CA ASP A 131 0.41 3.08 -17.05
C ASP A 131 0.58 2.10 -15.87
N ARG A 132 -0.25 2.23 -14.83
CA ARG A 132 -0.20 1.43 -13.60
C ARG A 132 1.16 1.49 -12.89
N SER A 133 1.93 2.56 -13.10
CA SER A 133 3.25 2.71 -12.47
C SER A 133 3.15 3.11 -11.00
N VAL A 134 2.10 3.86 -10.63
CA VAL A 134 1.92 4.42 -9.29
C VAL A 134 0.44 4.43 -8.89
N THR A 135 0.18 4.06 -7.63
CA THR A 135 -1.08 4.30 -6.92
C THR A 135 -0.83 5.28 -5.78
N THR A 136 -1.55 6.41 -5.77
CA THR A 136 -1.44 7.45 -4.76
C THR A 136 -2.71 7.50 -3.90
N LEU A 137 -2.54 7.49 -2.58
CA LEU A 137 -3.59 7.80 -1.62
C LEU A 137 -3.45 9.26 -1.19
N LEU A 138 -4.52 10.04 -1.29
CA LEU A 138 -4.50 11.47 -1.02
C LEU A 138 -5.84 11.95 -0.46
N LEU A 139 -5.81 13.07 0.25
CA LEU A 139 -7.02 13.79 0.61
C LEU A 139 -7.46 14.68 -0.56
N PRO A 140 -8.76 15.02 -0.70
CA PRO A 140 -9.20 15.96 -1.73
C PRO A 140 -8.47 17.31 -1.69
N SER A 141 -8.06 17.78 -0.51
CA SER A 141 -7.30 19.03 -0.34
C SER A 141 -5.85 18.97 -0.86
N ASP A 142 -5.30 17.79 -1.09
CA ASP A 142 -3.94 17.59 -1.62
C ASP A 142 -3.89 17.56 -3.16
N TYR A 143 -5.03 17.62 -3.86
CA TYR A 143 -5.15 17.56 -5.32
C TYR A 143 -5.40 18.94 -5.94
#